data_AF-A0A7S2XM26-F1
#
_entry.id   AF-A0A7S2XM26-F1
#
_cell.length_a   1.000
_cell.length_b   1.000
_cell.length_c   1.000
_cell.angle_alpha   90.00
_cell.angle_beta   90.00
_cell.angle_gamma   90.00
#
_symmetry.space_group_name_H-M   'P 1'
#
loop_
_entity.id
_entity.type
_entity.pdbx_description
1 polymer ?
#
loop_
_entity_poly.entity_id
_entity_poly.type
_entity_poly.pdbx_seq_one_letter_code
_entity_poly.pdbx_strand_id
1 'polypeptide(L)'
;KDMNNTNWATIEMVGEESDYVRTLHQAIQPFVEKVKGLIPTSYFRSFCDKFAAAFTKSYYESLIRQKRISESGTQQLLLDVYNIKTLLLKLPVIETKAAVGNSVPSMMMQSRPAGSTIAPAIYTKMVTKQFARIEILLKLVGTPSELLIDVFKAQWSGGSALDLQTVMNLKGMKRQEQTTMLEKFGVDPDTAMRGAAAGASGTSMTEHVQALQGKGSDVA
;
A
#
# COMPACT_ATOMS: atom_id res chain seq x y z
N LYS A 1 2.49 -14.61 10.70
CA LYS A 1 1.29 -13.88 11.16
C LYS A 1 0.73 -13.16 9.95
N ASP A 2 -0.59 -13.15 9.74
CA ASP A 2 -1.21 -12.45 8.62
C ASP A 2 -1.90 -11.18 9.12
N MET A 3 -2.09 -10.18 8.26
CA MET A 3 -2.78 -8.92 8.57
C MET A 3 -4.11 -9.17 9.32
N ASN A 4 -4.85 -10.22 8.93
CA ASN A 4 -6.15 -10.60 9.49
C ASN A 4 -6.09 -11.25 10.88
N ASN A 5 -4.92 -11.74 11.29
CA ASN A 5 -4.73 -12.38 12.60
C ASN A 5 -4.26 -11.38 13.67
N THR A 6 -3.91 -10.16 13.27
CA THR A 6 -3.56 -9.07 14.19
C THR A 6 -4.81 -8.27 14.54
N ASN A 7 -5.09 -8.08 15.83
CA ASN A 7 -6.19 -7.24 16.27
C ASN A 7 -5.77 -5.76 16.31
N TRP A 8 -5.91 -5.06 15.19
CA TRP A 8 -5.56 -3.65 15.05
C TRP A 8 -6.43 -2.70 15.90
N ALA A 9 -7.53 -3.17 16.49
CA ALA A 9 -8.38 -2.38 17.37
C ALA A 9 -7.89 -2.33 18.83
N THR A 10 -7.00 -3.23 19.23
CA THR A 10 -6.52 -3.37 20.62
C THR A 10 -5.04 -3.00 20.78
N ILE A 11 -4.41 -2.48 19.73
CA ILE A 11 -3.05 -1.95 19.84
C ILE A 11 -3.13 -0.67 20.69
N GLU A 12 -2.42 -0.63 21.80
CA GLU A 12 -2.40 0.53 22.72
C GLU A 12 -1.11 1.35 22.58
N MET A 13 0.02 0.69 22.32
CA MET A 13 1.32 1.34 22.17
C MET A 13 1.85 1.17 20.75
N VAL A 14 2.38 2.27 20.20
CA VAL A 14 3.10 2.28 18.92
C VAL A 14 4.55 1.88 19.18
N GLY A 15 5.04 0.91 18.41
CA GLY A 15 6.43 0.45 18.44
C GLY A 15 7.17 0.80 17.14
N GLU A 16 8.21 0.04 16.82
CA GLU A 16 8.94 0.20 15.55
C GLU A 16 8.16 -0.45 14.39
N GLU A 17 8.53 -1.67 14.01
CA GLU A 17 7.81 -2.49 13.04
C GLU A 17 6.95 -3.53 13.76
N SER A 18 5.77 -3.81 13.22
CA SER A 18 4.97 -4.93 13.71
C SER A 18 5.59 -6.29 13.38
N ASP A 19 5.29 -7.31 14.18
CA ASP A 19 5.67 -8.71 13.90
C ASP A 19 5.19 -9.18 12.52
N TYR A 20 4.05 -8.63 12.06
CA TYR A 20 3.51 -8.91 10.74
C TYR A 20 4.49 -8.43 9.64
N VAL A 21 4.92 -7.16 9.71
CA VAL A 21 5.89 -6.60 8.77
C VAL A 21 7.25 -7.29 8.86
N ARG A 22 7.70 -7.62 10.07
CA ARG A 22 8.93 -8.40 10.28
C ARG A 22 8.86 -9.76 9.57
N THR A 23 7.73 -10.46 9.67
CA THR A 23 7.51 -11.73 8.96
C THR A 23 7.53 -11.52 7.44
N LEU A 24 6.92 -10.45 6.94
CA LEU A 24 6.98 -10.10 5.51
C LEU A 24 8.41 -9.85 5.04
N HIS A 25 9.21 -9.09 5.80
CA HIS A 25 10.62 -8.86 5.48
C HIS A 25 11.40 -10.17 5.38
N GLN A 26 11.24 -11.05 6.38
CA GLN A 26 11.89 -12.35 6.45
C GLN A 26 11.47 -13.31 5.33
N ALA A 27 10.28 -13.14 4.76
CA ALA A 27 9.80 -13.97 3.65
C ALA A 27 10.16 -13.40 2.27
N ILE A 28 9.91 -12.10 2.06
CA ILE A 28 10.03 -11.44 0.75
C ILE A 28 11.48 -11.34 0.33
N GLN A 29 12.36 -10.88 1.22
CA GLN A 29 13.75 -10.61 0.87
C GLN A 29 14.48 -11.86 0.34
N PRO A 30 14.54 -13.00 1.08
CA PRO A 30 15.23 -14.19 0.58
C PRO A 30 14.55 -14.79 -0.66
N PHE A 31 13.22 -14.67 -0.78
CA PHE A 31 12.51 -15.11 -1.98
C PHE A 31 12.94 -14.32 -3.21
N VAL A 32 12.98 -13.00 -3.12
CA VAL A 32 13.38 -12.12 -4.23
C VAL A 32 14.86 -12.32 -4.57
N GLU A 33 15.74 -12.47 -3.58
CA GLU A 33 17.16 -12.78 -3.80
C GLU A 33 17.34 -14.11 -4.54
N LYS A 34 16.56 -15.15 -4.16
CA LYS A 34 16.55 -16.43 -4.85
C LYS A 34 16.07 -16.30 -6.30
N VAL A 35 14.96 -15.57 -6.53
CA VAL A 35 14.44 -15.34 -7.89
C VAL A 35 15.47 -14.61 -8.75
N LYS A 36 16.16 -13.59 -8.20
CA LYS A 36 17.22 -12.85 -8.91
C LYS A 36 18.33 -13.78 -9.45
N GLY A 37 18.68 -14.82 -8.69
CA GLY A 37 19.67 -15.82 -9.11
C GLY A 37 19.16 -16.85 -10.12
N LEU A 38 17.85 -16.94 -10.34
CA LEU A 38 17.22 -17.95 -11.20
C LEU A 38 16.79 -17.41 -12.57
N ILE A 39 16.74 -16.09 -12.76
CA ILE A 39 16.29 -15.46 -14.00
C ILE A 39 17.30 -14.43 -14.53
N PRO A 40 17.35 -14.19 -15.85
CA PRO A 40 18.23 -13.16 -16.39
C PRO A 40 17.87 -11.77 -15.85
N THR A 41 18.88 -10.91 -15.67
CA THR A 41 18.72 -9.55 -15.15
C THR A 41 17.70 -8.71 -15.92
N SER A 42 17.58 -8.94 -17.23
CA SER A 42 16.58 -8.28 -18.09
C SER A 42 15.14 -8.61 -17.68
N TYR A 43 14.88 -9.84 -17.22
CA TYR A 43 13.56 -10.27 -16.75
C TYR A 43 13.32 -9.95 -15.26
N PHE A 44 14.39 -9.84 -14.46
CA PHE A 44 14.29 -9.54 -13.03
C PHE A 44 13.57 -8.21 -12.75
N ARG A 45 13.79 -7.20 -13.59
CA ARG A 45 13.07 -5.92 -13.48
C ARG A 45 11.56 -6.11 -13.65
N SER A 46 11.14 -6.83 -14.70
CA SER A 46 9.72 -7.11 -14.93
C SER A 46 9.11 -7.94 -13.80
N PHE A 47 9.88 -8.85 -13.21
CA PHE A 47 9.47 -9.57 -12.01
C PHE A 47 9.21 -8.60 -10.84
N CYS A 48 10.14 -7.69 -10.53
CA CYS A 48 9.96 -6.71 -9.46
C CYS A 48 8.72 -5.82 -9.69
N ASP A 49 8.53 -5.33 -10.92
CA ASP A 49 7.36 -4.52 -11.28
C ASP A 49 6.05 -5.27 -10.99
N LYS A 50 5.94 -6.51 -11.48
CA LYS A 50 4.74 -7.36 -11.31
C LYS A 50 4.53 -7.76 -9.85
N PHE A 51 5.60 -8.13 -9.16
CA PHE A 51 5.57 -8.48 -7.74
C PHE A 51 5.07 -7.32 -6.90
N ALA A 52 5.65 -6.12 -7.06
CA ALA A 52 5.25 -4.95 -6.31
C ALA A 52 3.79 -4.55 -6.57
N ALA A 53 3.34 -4.61 -7.83
CA ALA A 53 1.95 -4.33 -8.18
C ALA A 53 0.98 -5.34 -7.54
N ALA A 54 1.26 -6.64 -7.66
CA ALA A 54 0.42 -7.70 -7.09
C ALA A 54 0.41 -7.67 -5.56
N PHE A 55 1.59 -7.48 -4.93
CA PHE A 55 1.73 -7.37 -3.49
C PHE A 55 0.93 -6.18 -2.95
N THR A 56 1.09 -5.00 -3.53
CA THR A 56 0.43 -3.79 -3.01
C THR A 56 -1.09 -3.89 -3.14
N LYS A 57 -1.59 -4.48 -4.24
CA LYS A 57 -3.01 -4.80 -4.40
C LYS A 57 -3.50 -5.74 -3.29
N SER A 58 -2.80 -6.85 -3.07
CA SER A 58 -3.18 -7.86 -2.06
C SER A 58 -3.13 -7.29 -0.62
N TYR A 59 -2.15 -6.42 -0.35
CA TYR A 59 -2.02 -5.71 0.92
C TYR A 59 -3.21 -4.75 1.14
N TYR A 60 -3.52 -3.92 0.14
CA TYR A 60 -4.66 -3.00 0.20
C TYR A 60 -5.97 -3.75 0.44
N GLU A 61 -6.22 -4.83 -0.32
CA GLU A 61 -7.40 -5.67 -0.15
C GLU A 61 -7.48 -6.29 1.25
N SER A 62 -6.35 -6.67 1.84
CA SER A 62 -6.29 -7.20 3.22
C SER A 62 -6.53 -6.11 4.26
N LEU A 63 -6.07 -4.88 3.99
CA LEU A 63 -6.27 -3.73 4.87
C LEU A 63 -7.74 -3.30 4.91
N ILE A 64 -8.41 -3.17 3.76
CA ILE A 64 -9.82 -2.73 3.73
C ILE A 64 -10.80 -3.75 4.31
N ARG A 65 -10.36 -5.00 4.51
CA ARG A 65 -11.12 -6.05 5.21
C ARG A 65 -11.04 -5.97 6.73
N GLN A 66 -10.18 -5.11 7.29
CA GLN A 66 -10.12 -4.95 8.74
C GLN A 66 -11.43 -4.36 9.26
N LYS A 67 -11.94 -4.91 10.38
CA LYS A 67 -13.24 -4.49 10.93
C LYS A 67 -13.20 -3.16 11.66
N ARG A 68 -12.11 -2.91 12.38
CA ARG A 68 -11.86 -1.68 13.14
C ARG A 68 -10.37 -1.55 13.38
N ILE A 69 -9.86 -0.33 13.27
CA ILE A 69 -8.49 0.04 13.55
C ILE A 69 -8.53 1.14 14.62
N SER A 70 -7.78 1.00 15.70
CA SER A 70 -7.66 2.05 16.71
C SER A 70 -6.80 3.22 16.20
N GLU A 71 -6.78 4.33 16.92
CA GLU A 71 -5.91 5.45 16.57
C GLU A 71 -4.41 5.06 16.61
N SER A 72 -3.98 4.47 17.70
CA SER A 72 -2.65 3.86 17.86
C SER A 72 -2.38 2.76 16.82
N GLY A 73 -3.36 1.91 16.51
CA GLY A 73 -3.26 0.92 15.43
C GLY A 73 -3.06 1.55 14.06
N THR A 74 -3.70 2.70 13.81
CA THR A 74 -3.53 3.48 12.58
C THR A 74 -2.11 4.05 12.49
N GLN A 75 -1.59 4.59 13.59
CA GLN A 75 -0.21 5.08 13.67
C GLN A 75 0.81 3.94 13.41
N GLN A 76 0.60 2.77 14.03
CA GLN A 76 1.44 1.60 13.78
C GLN A 76 1.37 1.15 12.31
N LEU A 77 0.18 1.11 11.71
CA LEU A 77 0.01 0.75 10.31
C LEU A 77 0.68 1.75 9.36
N LEU A 78 0.72 3.04 9.69
CA LEU A 78 1.44 4.03 8.89
C LEU A 78 2.96 3.79 8.91
N LEU A 79 3.53 3.41 10.06
CA LEU A 79 4.94 3.01 10.17
C LEU A 79 5.21 1.73 9.37
N ASP A 80 4.33 0.75 9.50
CA ASP A 80 4.40 -0.52 8.77
C ASP A 80 4.34 -0.29 7.25
N VAL A 81 3.44 0.57 6.77
CA VAL A 81 3.32 0.95 5.35
C VAL A 81 4.58 1.62 4.84
N TYR A 82 5.20 2.50 5.64
CA TYR A 82 6.50 3.10 5.31
C TYR A 82 7.62 2.05 5.19
N ASN A 83 7.68 1.09 6.12
CA ASN A 83 8.68 0.02 6.12
C ASN A 83 8.52 -0.89 4.90
N ILE A 84 7.28 -1.33 4.61
CA ILE A 84 6.96 -2.16 3.45
C ILE A 84 7.28 -1.43 2.14
N LYS A 85 6.91 -0.15 2.02
CA LYS A 85 7.24 0.69 0.86
C LYS A 85 8.75 0.75 0.64
N THR A 86 9.50 0.96 1.71
CA THR A 86 10.96 1.03 1.69
C THR A 86 11.58 -0.31 1.27
N LEU A 87 11.06 -1.43 1.76
CA LEU A 87 11.46 -2.77 1.32
C LEU A 87 11.24 -2.93 -0.19
N LEU A 88 10.03 -2.63 -0.67
CA LEU A 88 9.68 -2.76 -2.10
C LEU A 88 10.57 -1.89 -2.98
N LEU A 89 10.86 -0.65 -2.59
CA LEU A 89 11.75 0.25 -3.32
C LEU A 89 13.18 -0.29 -3.46
N LYS A 90 13.64 -1.13 -2.52
CA LYS A 90 14.98 -1.74 -2.54
C LYS A 90 15.06 -3.03 -3.37
N LEU A 91 13.93 -3.69 -3.66
CA LEU A 91 13.94 -5.00 -4.33
C LEU A 91 14.67 -5.03 -5.69
N PRO A 92 14.51 -4.06 -6.61
CA PRO A 92 15.16 -4.13 -7.92
C PRO A 92 16.69 -4.05 -7.84
N VAL A 93 17.20 -3.45 -6.77
CA VAL A 93 18.63 -3.17 -6.56
C VAL A 93 19.25 -4.05 -5.48
N ILE A 94 18.51 -5.05 -5.00
CA ILE A 94 19.00 -5.92 -3.92
C ILE A 94 20.25 -6.69 -4.37
N GLU A 95 21.32 -6.58 -3.60
CA GLU A 95 22.54 -7.34 -3.88
C GLU A 95 22.42 -8.74 -3.28
N THR A 96 22.70 -9.77 -4.08
CA THR A 96 22.73 -11.15 -3.58
C THR A 96 23.98 -11.30 -2.72
N LYS A 97 23.85 -11.81 -1.49
CA LYS A 97 24.99 -12.02 -0.56
C LYS A 97 26.17 -12.81 -1.17
N ALA A 98 25.91 -13.65 -2.17
CA ALA A 98 26.94 -14.37 -2.93
C ALA A 98 27.90 -13.46 -3.72
N ALA A 99 27.52 -12.21 -4.03
CA ALA A 99 28.40 -11.25 -4.71
C ALA A 99 29.47 -10.64 -3.79
N VAL A 100 29.32 -10.78 -2.47
CA VAL A 100 30.21 -10.19 -1.45
C VAL A 100 31.24 -11.21 -0.92
N GLY A 101 31.09 -12.50 -1.23
CA GLY A 101 31.82 -13.59 -0.57
C GLY A 101 33.18 -14.00 -1.15
N ASN A 102 33.53 -13.64 -2.39
CA ASN A 102 34.73 -14.19 -3.06
C ASN A 102 35.58 -13.15 -3.82
N SER A 103 35.47 -11.85 -3.52
CA SER A 103 36.39 -10.87 -4.10
C SER A 103 37.73 -10.90 -3.36
N VAL A 104 38.61 -11.82 -3.79
CA VAL A 104 40.07 -11.66 -3.65
C VAL A 104 40.42 -10.25 -4.17
N PRO A 105 41.28 -9.47 -3.50
CA PRO A 105 41.70 -8.16 -4.01
C PRO A 105 42.56 -8.36 -5.27
N SER A 106 41.92 -8.56 -6.42
CA SER A 106 42.59 -8.67 -7.70
C SER A 106 42.79 -7.26 -8.26
N MET A 107 44.05 -6.85 -8.33
CA MET A 107 44.55 -5.54 -8.71
C MET A 107 44.39 -5.25 -10.22
N MET A 108 43.26 -5.63 -10.83
CA MET A 108 42.90 -5.33 -12.21
C MET A 108 41.40 -5.08 -12.32
N MET A 109 41.00 -3.85 -12.01
CA MET A 109 39.62 -3.38 -12.12
C MET A 109 39.27 -3.15 -13.60
N GLN A 110 38.93 -4.21 -14.31
CA GLN A 110 38.11 -4.09 -15.52
C GLN A 110 36.69 -3.76 -15.09
N SER A 111 36.24 -2.61 -15.58
CA SER A 111 34.96 -1.94 -15.36
C SER A 111 33.76 -2.88 -15.53
N ARG A 112 33.34 -3.57 -14.46
CA ARG A 112 31.92 -3.93 -14.34
C ARG A 112 31.19 -2.65 -13.96
N PRO A 113 30.17 -2.20 -14.71
CA PRO A 113 29.37 -1.08 -14.25
C PRO A 113 28.78 -1.54 -12.92
N ALA A 114 29.13 -0.82 -11.84
CA ALA A 114 28.43 -0.94 -10.58
C ALA A 114 26.95 -0.89 -10.90
N GLY A 115 26.23 -1.99 -10.67
CA GLY A 115 24.80 -2.01 -10.90
C GLY A 115 24.20 -0.85 -10.14
N SER A 116 23.41 -0.01 -10.80
CA SER A 116 22.78 1.15 -10.17
C SER A 116 22.14 0.72 -8.86
N THR A 117 22.62 1.26 -7.73
CA THR A 117 22.02 1.07 -6.40
C THR A 117 20.69 1.81 -6.25
N ILE A 118 20.30 2.55 -7.30
CA ILE A 118 19.08 3.34 -7.39
C ILE A 118 18.06 2.57 -8.24
N ALA A 119 16.89 2.31 -7.67
CA ALA A 119 15.80 1.68 -8.38
C ALA A 119 15.31 2.57 -9.55
N PRO A 120 14.88 1.98 -10.68
CA PRO A 120 14.45 2.76 -11.83
C PRO A 120 13.33 3.75 -11.49
N ALA A 121 13.42 4.98 -11.99
CA ALA A 121 12.47 6.05 -11.66
C ALA A 121 10.99 5.68 -11.92
N ILE A 122 10.72 4.91 -12.99
CA ILE A 122 9.36 4.43 -13.32
C ILE A 122 8.83 3.48 -12.24
N TYR A 123 9.68 2.56 -11.77
CA TYR A 123 9.33 1.64 -10.69
C TYR A 123 9.07 2.41 -9.38
N THR A 124 9.98 3.31 -9.03
CA THR A 124 9.86 4.17 -7.84
C THR A 124 8.57 4.99 -7.86
N LYS A 125 8.22 5.58 -9.01
CA LYS A 125 6.95 6.31 -9.20
C LYS A 125 5.74 5.39 -9.03
N MET A 126 5.76 4.19 -9.61
CA MET A 126 4.67 3.22 -9.49
C MET A 126 4.45 2.81 -8.03
N VAL A 127 5.50 2.38 -7.32
CA VAL A 127 5.41 1.98 -5.91
C VAL A 127 4.95 3.15 -5.04
N THR A 128 5.54 4.33 -5.23
CA THR A 128 5.16 5.53 -4.48
C THR A 128 3.70 5.89 -4.67
N LYS A 129 3.19 5.84 -5.91
CA LYS A 129 1.78 6.12 -6.21
C LYS A 129 0.83 5.12 -5.54
N GLN A 130 1.13 3.83 -5.59
CA GLN A 130 0.29 2.80 -4.98
C GLN A 130 0.24 2.93 -3.46
N PHE A 131 1.41 3.17 -2.83
CA PHE A 131 1.49 3.36 -1.37
C PHE A 131 0.87 4.67 -0.91
N ALA A 132 0.92 5.74 -1.70
CA ALA A 132 0.26 7.01 -1.35
C ALA A 132 -1.24 6.83 -1.12
N ARG A 133 -1.92 5.95 -1.88
CA ARG A 133 -3.35 5.67 -1.68
C ARG A 133 -3.62 4.95 -0.36
N ILE A 134 -2.76 3.99 0.02
CA ILE A 134 -2.83 3.30 1.31
C ILE A 134 -2.56 4.28 2.47
N GLU A 135 -1.55 5.13 2.33
CA GLU A 135 -1.19 6.15 3.33
C GLU A 135 -2.35 7.13 3.56
N ILE A 136 -3.00 7.63 2.49
CA ILE A 136 -4.16 8.52 2.61
C ILE A 136 -5.33 7.80 3.29
N LEU A 137 -5.59 6.53 2.95
CA LEU A 137 -6.64 5.72 3.60
C LEU A 137 -6.44 5.68 5.11
N LEU A 138 -5.24 5.31 5.56
CA LEU A 138 -4.93 5.23 6.99
C LEU A 138 -5.01 6.60 7.66
N LYS A 139 -4.49 7.66 7.02
CA LYS A 139 -4.60 9.03 7.55
C LYS A 139 -6.06 9.44 7.77
N LEU A 140 -6.95 9.09 6.85
CA LEU A 140 -8.38 9.35 6.98
C LEU A 140 -9.03 8.53 8.11
N VAL A 141 -8.65 7.26 8.27
CA VAL A 141 -9.11 6.44 9.40
C VAL A 141 -8.71 7.07 10.75
N GLY A 142 -7.50 7.63 10.83
CA GLY A 142 -7.01 8.36 12.00
C GLY A 142 -7.58 9.78 12.18
N THR A 143 -8.24 10.35 11.16
CA THR A 143 -8.78 11.71 11.23
C THR A 143 -9.99 11.77 12.18
N PRO A 144 -10.12 12.76 13.08
CA PRO A 144 -11.31 12.95 13.91
C PRO A 144 -12.61 12.97 13.08
N SER A 145 -13.68 12.39 13.62
CA SER A 145 -14.92 12.16 12.87
C SER A 145 -15.53 13.45 12.33
N GLU A 146 -15.43 14.53 13.09
CA GLU A 146 -15.92 15.87 12.76
C GLU A 146 -15.20 16.49 11.56
N LEU A 147 -13.94 16.14 11.31
CA LEU A 147 -13.13 16.65 10.19
C LEU A 147 -13.11 15.69 8.98
N LEU A 148 -13.65 14.47 9.14
CA LEU A 148 -13.46 13.40 8.17
C LEU A 148 -13.91 13.78 6.76
N ILE A 149 -15.08 14.41 6.61
CA ILE A 149 -15.63 14.75 5.28
C ILE A 149 -14.77 15.79 4.55
N ASP A 150 -14.31 16.80 5.27
CA ASP A 150 -13.51 17.89 4.69
C ASP A 150 -12.13 17.36 4.27
N VAL A 151 -11.49 16.58 5.14
CA VAL A 151 -10.19 15.95 4.84
C VAL A 151 -10.33 14.92 3.73
N PHE A 152 -11.42 14.15 3.69
CA PHE A 152 -11.70 13.19 2.63
C PHE A 152 -11.82 13.90 1.27
N LYS A 153 -12.63 14.96 1.18
CA LYS A 153 -12.78 15.74 -0.06
C LYS A 153 -11.45 16.40 -0.50
N ALA A 154 -10.63 16.83 0.44
CA ALA A 154 -9.36 17.49 0.16
C ALA A 154 -8.25 16.50 -0.29
N GLN A 155 -8.16 15.33 0.35
CA GLN A 155 -7.04 14.40 0.17
C GLN A 155 -7.36 13.25 -0.79
N TRP A 156 -8.63 12.87 -0.94
CA TRP A 156 -9.05 11.74 -1.77
C TRP A 156 -9.61 12.21 -3.12
N SER A 157 -8.70 12.54 -4.05
CA SER A 157 -9.08 12.93 -5.41
C SER A 157 -9.93 11.86 -6.11
N GLY A 158 -11.15 12.23 -6.53
CA GLY A 158 -12.08 11.32 -7.20
C GLY A 158 -12.73 10.27 -6.28
N GLY A 159 -12.83 10.54 -4.98
CA GLY A 159 -13.41 9.61 -4.00
C GLY A 159 -14.90 9.37 -4.19
N SER A 160 -15.29 8.11 -4.10
CA SER A 160 -16.68 7.66 -4.18
C SER A 160 -17.31 7.50 -2.79
N ALA A 161 -18.62 7.33 -2.74
CA ALA A 161 -19.32 6.95 -1.51
C ALA A 161 -18.86 5.59 -0.97
N LEU A 162 -18.34 4.69 -1.82
CA LEU A 162 -17.80 3.40 -1.42
C LEU A 162 -16.44 3.55 -0.71
N ASP A 163 -15.58 4.44 -1.22
CA ASP A 163 -14.31 4.77 -0.58
C ASP A 163 -14.55 5.37 0.81
N LEU A 164 -15.50 6.31 0.93
CA LEU A 164 -15.87 6.91 2.22
C LEU A 164 -16.40 5.85 3.19
N GLN A 165 -17.29 4.97 2.74
CA GLN A 165 -17.78 3.85 3.55
C GLN A 165 -16.66 2.92 4.02
N THR A 166 -15.67 2.66 3.17
CA THR A 166 -14.48 1.86 3.54
C THR A 166 -13.73 2.53 4.69
N VAL A 167 -13.50 3.84 4.63
CA VAL A 167 -12.87 4.59 5.73
C VAL A 167 -13.71 4.49 7.03
N MET A 168 -15.02 4.72 6.94
CA MET A 168 -15.91 4.67 8.11
C MET A 168 -15.98 3.29 8.75
N ASN A 169 -15.97 2.23 7.94
CA ASN A 169 -15.92 0.85 8.39
C ASN A 169 -14.60 0.58 9.13
N LEU A 170 -13.46 0.95 8.55
CA LEU A 170 -12.15 0.79 9.19
C LEU A 170 -12.03 1.59 10.50
N LYS A 171 -12.67 2.76 10.59
CA LYS A 171 -12.76 3.54 11.83
C LYS A 171 -13.66 2.86 12.88
N GLY A 172 -14.58 1.99 12.45
CA GLY A 172 -15.57 1.34 13.31
C GLY A 172 -16.76 2.24 13.65
N MET A 173 -17.12 3.17 12.75
CA MET A 173 -18.29 4.04 12.93
C MET A 173 -19.60 3.23 12.95
N LYS A 174 -20.53 3.61 13.83
CA LYS A 174 -21.85 2.96 13.92
C LYS A 174 -22.68 3.32 12.69
N ARG A 175 -23.64 2.44 12.34
CA ARG A 175 -24.52 2.65 11.17
C ARG A 175 -25.19 4.03 11.16
N GLN A 176 -25.68 4.51 12.32
CA GLN A 176 -26.28 5.85 12.42
C GLN A 176 -25.30 6.98 12.10
N GLU A 177 -24.05 6.89 12.58
CA GLU A 177 -23.00 7.87 12.30
C GLU A 177 -22.61 7.85 10.82
N GLN A 178 -22.57 6.66 10.21
CA GLN A 178 -22.30 6.52 8.78
C GLN A 178 -23.38 7.19 7.93
N THR A 179 -24.66 7.05 8.29
CA THR A 179 -25.77 7.76 7.62
C THR A 179 -25.54 9.26 7.62
N THR A 180 -25.25 9.84 8.79
CA THR A 180 -24.98 11.29 8.91
C THR A 180 -23.76 11.74 8.10
N MET A 181 -22.70 10.92 8.03
CA MET A 181 -21.52 11.24 7.22
C MET A 181 -21.81 11.19 5.72
N LEU A 182 -22.62 10.24 5.26
CA LEU A 182 -23.04 10.13 3.86
C LEU A 182 -23.90 11.33 3.44
N GLU A 183 -24.82 11.77 4.30
CA GLU A 183 -25.60 12.99 4.08
C GLU A 183 -24.70 14.22 3.97
N LYS A 184 -23.73 14.39 4.89
CA LYS A 184 -22.73 15.47 4.84
C LYS A 184 -21.84 15.41 3.59
N PHE A 185 -21.60 14.20 3.08
CA PHE A 185 -20.88 14.01 1.83
C PHE A 185 -21.73 14.43 0.61
N GLY A 186 -23.05 14.47 0.74
CA GLY A 186 -23.99 14.86 -0.30
C GLY A 186 -24.56 13.68 -1.08
N VAL A 187 -24.57 12.49 -0.50
CA VAL A 187 -25.11 11.26 -1.12
C VAL A 187 -26.24 10.68 -0.29
N ASP A 188 -27.24 10.11 -0.98
CA ASP A 188 -28.33 9.38 -0.35
C ASP A 188 -27.80 8.14 0.40
N PRO A 189 -27.97 8.04 1.73
CA PRO A 189 -27.40 6.95 2.52
C PRO A 189 -27.94 5.57 2.11
N ASP A 190 -29.22 5.48 1.79
CA ASP A 190 -29.87 4.21 1.43
C ASP A 190 -29.35 3.65 0.11
N THR A 191 -29.06 4.52 -0.86
CA THR A 191 -28.48 4.15 -2.14
C THR A 191 -26.99 3.79 -1.98
N ALA A 192 -26.25 4.61 -1.23
CA ALA A 192 -24.81 4.40 -1.00
C ALA A 192 -24.52 3.10 -0.26
N MET A 193 -25.29 2.79 0.80
CA MET A 193 -25.10 1.58 1.60
C MET A 193 -25.53 0.31 0.88
N ARG A 194 -26.52 0.38 -0.02
CA ARG A 194 -26.87 -0.75 -0.91
C ARG A 194 -25.79 -1.01 -1.95
N GLY A 195 -25.18 0.03 -2.50
CA GLY A 195 -24.05 -0.08 -3.44
C GLY A 195 -22.82 -0.76 -2.83
N ALA A 196 -22.55 -0.56 -1.53
CA ALA A 196 -21.45 -1.23 -0.85
C ALA A 196 -21.65 -2.75 -0.68
N ALA A 197 -22.89 -3.21 -0.46
CA ALA A 197 -23.20 -4.64 -0.39
C ALA A 197 -22.99 -5.35 -1.74
N ALA A 198 -23.27 -4.66 -2.85
CA ALA A 198 -23.01 -5.16 -4.20
C ALA A 198 -21.53 -5.04 -4.63
N GLY A 199 -20.84 -3.97 -4.21
CA GLY A 199 -19.45 -3.66 -4.54
C GLY A 199 -18.39 -4.39 -3.69
N ALA A 200 -18.79 -5.10 -2.63
CA ALA A 200 -17.89 -5.95 -1.83
C ALA A 200 -17.18 -7.05 -2.66
N SER A 201 -17.67 -7.31 -3.88
CA SER A 201 -16.98 -8.09 -4.91
C SER A 201 -16.04 -7.21 -5.76
N GLY A 202 -15.00 -6.66 -5.13
CA GLY A 202 -13.76 -6.26 -5.80
C GLY A 202 -13.74 -4.94 -6.58
N THR A 203 -13.68 -3.80 -5.87
CA THR A 203 -13.09 -2.59 -6.46
C THR A 203 -11.56 -2.73 -6.47
N SER A 204 -11.03 -3.20 -7.59
CA SER A 204 -9.58 -3.38 -7.77
C SER A 204 -8.91 -2.00 -7.82
N MET A 205 -7.77 -1.82 -7.15
CA MET A 205 -6.95 -0.59 -7.28
C MET A 205 -6.71 -0.17 -8.75
N THR A 206 -6.77 -1.13 -9.68
CA THR A 206 -6.67 -0.92 -11.13
C THR A 206 -7.74 0.02 -11.69
N GLU A 207 -9.00 -0.06 -11.25
CA GLU A 207 -10.10 0.78 -11.78
C GLU A 207 -9.92 2.25 -11.39
N HIS A 208 -9.45 2.50 -10.17
CA HIS A 208 -9.17 3.86 -9.70
C HIS A 208 -7.86 4.45 -10.28
N VAL A 209 -6.87 3.63 -10.63
CA VAL A 209 -5.66 4.10 -11.32
C VAL A 209 -5.96 4.50 -12.77
N GLN A 210 -6.88 3.79 -13.45
CA GLN A 210 -7.36 4.16 -14.79
C GLN A 210 -8.22 5.44 -14.78
N ALA A 211 -9.09 5.64 -13.79
CA ALA A 211 -9.90 6.86 -13.66
C ALA A 211 -9.06 8.15 -13.53
N LEU A 212 -7.84 8.05 -12.97
CA LEU A 212 -6.88 9.16 -12.88
C LEU A 212 -6.06 9.36 -14.17
N GLN A 213 -5.93 8.34 -15.02
CA GLN A 213 -5.25 8.46 -16.31
C GLN A 213 -6.17 9.02 -17.41
N GLY A 214 -7.48 8.77 -17.32
CA GLY A 214 -8.47 9.25 -18.31
C GLY A 214 -8.77 10.76 -18.27
N LYS A 215 -8.49 11.46 -17.15
CA LYS A 215 -8.76 12.91 -17.02
C LYS A 215 -7.68 13.82 -17.61
N GLY A 216 -6.62 13.26 -18.23
CA GLY A 216 -5.52 14.03 -18.80
C GLY A 216 -5.53 14.17 -20.32
N SER A 217 -6.56 13.70 -21.04
CA SER A 217 -6.54 13.61 -22.51
C SER A 217 -7.50 14.55 -23.24
N ASP A 218 -8.19 15.46 -22.55
CA ASP A 218 -9.12 16.41 -23.18
C ASP A 218 -8.67 17.86 -22.98
N VAL A 219 -7.46 18.19 -23.40
CA VAL A 219 -7.10 19.54 -23.87
C VAL A 219 -6.05 19.37 -24.96
N ALA A 220 -6.51 19.30 -26.21
CA ALA A 220 -5.73 19.59 -27.40
C ALA A 220 -6.48 20.66 -28.19
#